data_AF-A0A3N0Z4U6-F1
#
_entry.id   AF-A0A3N0Z4U6-F1
#
_cell.length_a   1.000
_cell.length_b   1.000
_cell.length_c   1.000
_cell.angle_alpha   90.00
_cell.angle_beta   90.00
_cell.angle_gamma   90.00
#
_symmetry.space_group_name_H-M   'P 1'
#
loop_
_entity.id
_entity.type
_entity.pdbx_description
1 polymer ?
#
loop_
_entity_poly.entity_id
_entity_poly.type
_entity_poly.pdbx_seq_one_letter_code
_entity_poly.pdbx_strand_id
1 'polypeptide(L)'
;MEVSLTLTSKFDVFKSSDDRSDARGILLSTKQLIIDVIRTQPGDTLSEVLQVSASRDQEVQHGWMMHQRAQRDARTPEKMKRNQSLIADGSLTLEEKKRKIQRNLRRLEAIGTLCPPDTHVQMLQLIAKDIRHQRVYRQRRQAELVKLRQTLHSLHCKSSFHSEQVDYYSQYINTCLHNLTASKVNGKKVSDNKGKKKQSALTYTAARLHEKGVLLEIEDLPVTQFKNVIFDIVPTEEDGTFLVKARFMGVDMERFPLKYQDLLQLQYEEVAVMKMFDKAKVNVNLLIFLLNKKFFKK
;
A
#
# COMPACT_ATOMS: atom_id res chain seq x y z
N MET A 1 5.84 -8.55 -5.85
CA MET A 1 4.85 -8.41 -4.76
C MET A 1 4.47 -6.95 -4.66
N GLU A 2 3.22 -6.59 -4.93
CA GLU A 2 2.74 -5.22 -4.70
C GLU A 2 2.28 -5.10 -3.25
N VAL A 3 3.01 -4.34 -2.43
CA VAL A 3 2.61 -4.05 -1.05
C VAL A 3 1.65 -2.88 -1.07
N SER A 4 0.36 -3.14 -0.95
CA SER A 4 -0.67 -2.11 -0.79
C SER A 4 -1.02 -1.93 0.69
N LEU A 5 -0.96 -0.69 1.17
CA LEU A 5 -1.41 -0.31 2.51
C LEU A 5 -2.78 0.36 2.40
N THR A 6 -3.82 -0.34 2.82
CA THR A 6 -5.18 0.22 2.88
C THR A 6 -5.38 0.95 4.20
N LEU A 7 -5.46 2.28 4.14
CA LEU A 7 -5.80 3.10 5.30
C LEU A 7 -7.30 3.01 5.56
N THR A 8 -7.72 2.18 6.51
CA THR A 8 -9.10 2.15 6.98
C THR A 8 -9.34 3.34 7.92
N SER A 9 -10.44 4.07 7.69
CA SER A 9 -10.78 5.21 8.52
C SER A 9 -11.13 4.73 9.94
N LYS A 10 -10.42 5.24 10.95
CA LYS A 10 -10.75 5.00 12.37
C LYS A 10 -12.18 5.45 12.75
N PHE A 11 -12.83 6.22 11.89
CA PHE A 11 -14.20 6.69 12.06
C PHE A 11 -15.26 5.80 11.39
N ASP A 12 -14.89 4.67 10.79
CA ASP A 12 -15.84 3.61 10.34
C ASP A 12 -16.44 2.83 11.54
N VAL A 13 -16.80 3.56 12.60
CA VAL A 13 -17.48 3.06 13.81
C VAL A 13 -18.88 2.52 13.52
N PHE A 14 -19.36 2.60 12.28
CA PHE A 14 -20.71 2.22 11.86
C PHE A 14 -20.76 1.19 10.72
N LYS A 15 -19.60 0.72 10.21
CA LYS A 15 -19.53 -0.34 9.20
C LYS A 15 -19.15 -1.70 9.74
N SER A 16 -18.77 -1.79 11.02
CA SER A 16 -18.52 -3.07 11.68
C SER A 16 -19.84 -3.60 12.25
N SER A 17 -20.20 -4.79 11.80
CA SER A 17 -21.33 -5.62 12.24
C SER A 17 -21.15 -6.15 13.67
N ASP A 18 -20.75 -5.29 14.59
CA ASP A 18 -20.48 -5.63 15.99
C ASP A 18 -21.54 -4.93 16.86
N ASP A 19 -22.21 -5.66 17.74
CA ASP A 19 -23.33 -5.14 18.55
C ASP A 19 -22.93 -3.93 19.44
N ARG A 20 -21.63 -3.83 19.78
CA ARG A 20 -21.06 -2.67 20.50
C ARG A 20 -20.94 -1.41 19.64
N SER A 21 -20.74 -1.56 18.33
CA SER A 21 -20.72 -0.47 17.35
C SER A 21 -22.13 0.15 17.23
N ASP A 22 -23.15 -0.71 17.21
CA ASP A 22 -24.57 -0.34 17.24
C ASP A 22 -24.92 0.48 18.49
N ALA A 23 -24.50 0.04 19.69
CA ALA A 23 -24.77 0.75 20.95
C ALA A 23 -24.23 2.19 20.98
N ARG A 24 -22.98 2.38 20.51
CA ARG A 24 -22.35 3.71 20.42
C ARG A 24 -23.06 4.60 19.41
N GLY A 25 -23.50 4.02 18.29
CA GLY A 25 -24.25 4.72 17.27
C GLY A 25 -25.61 5.22 17.75
N ILE A 26 -26.36 4.34 18.43
CA ILE A 26 -27.64 4.66 19.05
C ILE A 26 -27.45 5.74 20.12
N LEU A 27 -26.40 5.64 20.95
CA LEU A 27 -26.10 6.65 21.97
C LEU A 27 -25.85 8.02 21.33
N LEU A 28 -25.04 8.09 20.26
CA LEU A 28 -24.76 9.34 19.57
C LEU A 28 -26.00 9.95 18.91
N SER A 29 -26.80 9.14 18.20
CA SER A 29 -28.07 9.57 17.62
C SER A 29 -29.01 10.11 18.69
N THR A 30 -29.15 9.39 19.81
CA THR A 30 -30.02 9.78 20.91
C THR A 30 -29.58 11.08 21.56
N LYS A 31 -28.27 11.31 21.76
CA LYS A 31 -27.74 12.60 22.25
C LYS A 31 -28.13 13.75 21.32
N GLN A 32 -27.98 13.56 20.00
CA GLN A 32 -28.32 14.61 19.02
C GLN A 32 -29.82 14.90 18.99
N LEU A 33 -30.66 13.87 19.01
CA LEU A 33 -32.11 14.01 19.07
C LEU A 33 -32.54 14.77 20.32
N ILE A 34 -31.99 14.43 21.49
CA ILE A 34 -32.27 15.13 22.76
C ILE A 34 -31.87 16.61 22.66
N ILE A 35 -30.68 16.92 22.13
CA ILE A 35 -30.23 18.31 21.96
C ILE A 35 -31.16 19.09 21.02
N ASP A 36 -31.65 18.47 19.95
CA ASP A 36 -32.59 19.11 19.03
C ASP A 36 -33.92 19.44 19.69
N VAL A 37 -34.45 18.53 20.53
CA VAL A 37 -35.72 18.71 21.24
C VAL A 37 -35.59 19.76 22.35
N ILE A 38 -34.55 19.70 23.19
CA ILE A 38 -34.36 20.66 24.31
C ILE A 38 -34.16 22.09 23.80
N ARG A 39 -33.57 22.28 22.61
CA ARG A 39 -33.37 23.61 22.02
C ARG A 39 -34.66 24.30 21.59
N THR A 40 -35.69 23.53 21.27
CA THR A 40 -36.99 24.03 20.81
C THR A 40 -38.03 24.05 21.91
N GLN A 41 -37.93 23.10 22.84
CA GLN A 41 -38.88 22.91 23.92
C GLN A 41 -38.14 22.91 25.26
N PRO A 42 -38.13 24.05 25.98
CA PRO A 42 -37.56 24.10 27.31
C PRO A 42 -38.45 23.34 28.30
N GLY A 43 -37.82 22.75 29.30
CA GLY A 43 -38.48 22.10 30.43
C GLY A 43 -37.45 21.70 31.48
N ASP A 44 -37.92 21.44 32.70
CA ASP A 44 -37.06 21.22 33.86
C ASP A 44 -36.45 19.81 33.86
N THR A 45 -37.25 18.81 33.47
CA THR A 45 -36.77 17.43 33.32
C THR A 45 -36.92 16.90 31.90
N LEU A 46 -36.00 16.04 31.47
CA LEU A 46 -36.08 15.39 30.16
C LEU A 46 -37.35 14.54 30.00
N SER A 47 -37.84 13.92 31.09
CA SER A 47 -39.08 13.14 31.05
C SER A 47 -40.28 14.00 30.70
N GLU A 48 -40.41 15.18 31.32
CA GLU A 48 -41.50 16.12 31.03
C GLU A 48 -41.44 16.64 29.59
N VAL A 49 -40.25 17.03 29.12
CA VAL A 49 -40.04 17.52 27.74
C VAL A 49 -40.45 16.47 26.71
N LEU A 50 -40.20 15.18 26.99
CA LEU A 50 -40.59 14.08 26.10
C LEU A 50 -42.09 13.75 26.14
N GLN A 51 -42.82 14.13 27.19
CA GLN A 51 -44.26 13.85 27.35
C GLN A 51 -45.14 15.01 26.87
N VAL A 52 -44.70 16.26 27.06
CA VAL A 52 -45.45 17.45 26.64
C VAL A 52 -45.49 17.53 25.11
N SER A 53 -46.68 17.65 24.53
CA SER A 53 -46.88 17.80 23.08
C SER A 53 -46.22 19.07 22.54
N ALA A 54 -45.61 18.98 21.35
CA ALA A 54 -44.98 20.15 20.72
C ALA A 54 -46.06 21.14 20.23
N SER A 55 -45.86 22.44 20.48
CA SER A 55 -46.72 23.47 19.91
C SER A 55 -46.39 23.71 18.42
N ARG A 56 -47.34 24.28 17.67
CA ARG A 56 -47.15 24.57 16.25
C ARG A 56 -45.94 25.50 16.00
N ASP A 57 -45.73 26.47 16.89
CA ASP A 57 -44.62 27.42 16.77
C ASP A 57 -43.27 26.74 17.02
N GLN A 58 -43.21 25.83 17.98
CA GLN A 58 -42.00 25.03 18.27
C GLN A 58 -41.63 24.13 17.08
N GLU A 59 -42.62 23.55 16.40
CA GLU A 59 -42.41 22.72 15.21
C GLU A 59 -41.86 23.54 14.03
N VAL A 60 -42.38 24.75 13.83
CA VAL A 60 -41.87 25.67 12.80
C VAL A 60 -40.43 26.09 13.10
N GLN A 61 -40.14 26.45 14.35
CA GLN A 61 -38.79 26.82 14.78
C GLN A 61 -37.80 25.66 14.60
N HIS A 62 -38.22 24.44 14.94
CA HIS A 62 -37.45 23.23 14.72
C HIS A 62 -37.15 23.02 13.23
N GLY A 63 -38.17 23.08 12.38
CA GLY A 63 -38.04 22.87 10.94
C GLY A 63 -37.05 23.86 10.31
N TRP A 64 -37.08 25.12 10.74
CA TRP A 64 -36.12 26.14 10.31
C TRP A 64 -34.69 25.79 10.72
N MET A 65 -34.47 25.37 11.96
CA MET A 65 -33.15 24.96 12.44
C MET A 65 -32.61 23.72 11.71
N MET A 66 -33.46 22.75 11.41
CA MET A 66 -33.07 21.56 10.65
C MET A 66 -32.72 21.91 9.20
N HIS A 67 -33.50 22.79 8.58
CA HIS A 67 -33.22 23.26 7.23
C HIS A 67 -31.87 23.99 7.14
N GLN A 68 -31.57 24.88 8.10
CA GLN A 68 -30.25 25.53 8.16
C GLN A 68 -29.09 24.53 8.36
N ARG A 69 -29.30 23.49 9.18
CA ARG A 69 -28.30 22.43 9.37
C ARG A 69 -28.07 21.64 8.08
N ALA A 70 -29.14 21.25 7.38
CA ALA A 70 -29.08 20.52 6.12
C ALA A 70 -28.31 21.30 5.04
N GLN A 71 -28.51 22.62 4.93
CA GLN A 71 -27.75 23.46 4.01
C GLN A 71 -26.25 23.48 4.32
N ARG A 72 -25.87 23.51 5.60
CA ARG A 72 -24.45 23.46 6.02
C ARG A 72 -23.84 22.08 5.73
N ASP A 73 -24.58 21.02 6.00
CA ASP A 73 -24.14 19.65 5.75
C ASP A 73 -24.00 19.39 4.24
N ALA A 74 -24.87 19.97 3.39
CA ALA A 74 -24.78 19.86 1.93
C ALA A 74 -23.50 20.50 1.36
N ARG A 75 -22.94 21.52 2.01
CA ARG A 75 -21.66 22.17 1.64
C ARG A 75 -20.43 21.40 2.15
N THR A 76 -20.63 20.37 2.97
CA THR A 76 -19.53 19.59 3.53
C THR A 76 -19.12 18.49 2.53
N PRO A 77 -17.81 18.30 2.26
CA PRO A 77 -17.34 17.25 1.36
C PRO A 77 -17.84 15.86 1.77
N GLU A 78 -18.18 15.00 0.80
CA GLU A 78 -18.69 13.62 1.00
C GLU A 78 -17.91 12.83 2.07
N LYS A 79 -16.57 12.86 2.00
CA LYS A 79 -15.68 12.15 2.94
C LYS A 79 -15.74 12.66 4.39
N MET A 80 -16.41 13.79 4.63
CA MET A 80 -16.59 14.44 5.92
C MET A 80 -18.07 14.56 6.31
N LYS A 81 -18.99 14.04 5.50
CA LYS A 81 -20.42 14.07 5.80
C LYS A 81 -20.72 13.24 7.05
N ARG A 82 -21.75 13.67 7.78
CA ARG A 82 -22.31 12.92 8.91
C ARG A 82 -22.85 11.58 8.42
N ASN A 83 -22.94 10.63 9.35
CA ASN A 83 -23.52 9.32 9.06
C ASN A 83 -24.94 9.47 8.51
N GLN A 84 -25.31 8.60 7.56
CA GLN A 84 -26.58 8.63 6.86
C GLN A 84 -27.79 8.54 7.83
N SER A 85 -27.67 7.77 8.90
CA SER A 85 -28.69 7.67 9.95
C SER A 85 -28.92 8.99 10.71
N LEU A 86 -27.86 9.76 10.98
CA LEU A 86 -27.96 11.06 11.64
C LEU A 86 -28.51 12.13 10.72
N ILE A 87 -28.29 12.00 9.40
CA ILE A 87 -28.88 12.88 8.40
C ILE A 87 -30.39 12.62 8.30
N ALA A 88 -30.79 11.34 8.27
CA ALA A 88 -32.20 10.94 8.27
C ALA A 88 -32.93 11.39 9.55
N ASP A 89 -32.25 11.41 10.70
CA ASP A 89 -32.79 11.96 11.95
C ASP A 89 -33.09 13.47 11.87
N GLY A 90 -32.42 14.19 10.96
CA GLY A 90 -32.62 15.61 10.74
C GLY A 90 -33.97 15.98 10.12
N SER A 91 -34.58 15.08 9.35
CA SER A 91 -35.87 15.32 8.67
C SER A 91 -37.10 14.95 9.50
N LEU A 92 -36.92 14.39 10.70
CA LEU A 92 -38.00 13.99 11.59
C LEU A 92 -38.64 15.19 12.28
N THR A 93 -39.96 15.18 12.44
CA THR A 93 -40.71 16.12 13.28
C THR A 93 -40.32 16.01 14.76
N LEU A 94 -40.61 17.02 15.60
CA LEU A 94 -40.29 16.96 17.03
C LEU A 94 -40.93 15.74 17.70
N GLU A 95 -42.18 15.45 17.35
CA GLU A 95 -42.91 14.33 17.94
C GLU A 95 -42.32 12.98 17.54
N GLU A 96 -41.87 12.85 16.29
CA GLU A 96 -41.14 11.67 15.83
C GLU A 96 -39.78 11.52 16.51
N LYS A 97 -39.06 12.65 16.70
CA LYS A 97 -37.80 12.67 17.46
C LYS A 97 -38.02 12.20 18.89
N LYS A 98 -39.06 12.68 19.58
CA LYS A 98 -39.42 12.23 20.95
C LYS A 98 -39.72 10.74 21.02
N ARG A 99 -40.58 10.23 20.12
CA ARG A 99 -40.87 8.78 20.05
C ARG A 99 -39.60 7.97 19.78
N LYS A 100 -38.72 8.45 18.91
CA LYS A 100 -37.44 7.79 18.61
C LYS A 100 -36.49 7.79 19.80
N ILE A 101 -36.40 8.89 20.55
CA ILE A 101 -35.63 8.98 21.81
C ILE A 101 -36.12 7.91 22.79
N GLN A 102 -37.43 7.82 23.04
CA GLN A 102 -37.99 6.83 23.96
C GLN A 102 -37.73 5.37 23.53
N ARG A 103 -37.76 5.08 22.22
CA ARG A 103 -37.38 3.75 21.71
C ARG A 103 -35.88 3.47 21.92
N ASN A 104 -35.04 4.45 21.63
CA ASN A 104 -33.59 4.29 21.77
C ASN A 104 -33.17 4.16 23.24
N LEU A 105 -33.79 4.88 24.17
CA LEU A 105 -33.52 4.75 25.61
C LEU A 105 -33.81 3.32 26.09
N ARG A 106 -34.96 2.75 25.74
CA ARG A 106 -35.29 1.34 26.02
C ARG A 106 -34.29 0.36 25.40
N ARG A 107 -33.82 0.63 24.18
CA ARG A 107 -32.79 -0.19 23.53
C ARG A 107 -31.43 -0.08 24.23
N LEU A 108 -31.04 1.12 24.68
CA LEU A 108 -29.79 1.34 25.43
C LEU A 108 -29.84 0.71 26.83
N GLU A 109 -31.02 0.66 27.45
CA GLU A 109 -31.28 -0.10 28.68
C GLU A 109 -31.13 -1.61 28.45
N ALA A 110 -31.74 -2.15 27.38
CA ALA A 110 -31.63 -3.57 27.04
C ALA A 110 -30.18 -4.00 26.75
N ILE A 111 -29.37 -3.12 26.16
CA ILE A 111 -27.94 -3.35 25.91
C ILE A 111 -27.09 -3.16 27.19
N GLY A 112 -27.66 -2.62 28.27
CA GLY A 112 -26.95 -2.35 29.53
C GLY A 112 -26.05 -1.12 29.50
N THR A 113 -26.24 -0.21 28.53
CA THR A 113 -25.46 1.05 28.45
C THR A 113 -25.99 2.11 29.43
N LEU A 114 -27.28 2.05 29.74
CA LEU A 114 -27.94 2.90 30.74
C LEU A 114 -28.58 1.99 31.80
N CYS A 115 -28.47 2.35 33.08
CA CYS A 115 -29.01 1.56 34.18
C CYS A 115 -30.29 2.20 34.75
N PRO A 116 -31.43 1.51 34.82
CA PRO A 116 -32.60 2.00 35.58
C PRO A 116 -32.24 2.22 37.06
N PRO A 117 -32.87 3.18 37.79
CA PRO A 117 -34.09 3.93 37.44
C PRO A 117 -33.86 5.26 36.68
N ASP A 118 -32.65 5.82 36.70
CA ASP A 118 -32.40 7.21 36.27
C ASP A 118 -31.80 7.34 34.86
N THR A 119 -32.42 6.71 33.86
CA THR A 119 -31.83 6.65 32.51
C THR A 119 -31.82 8.00 31.78
N HIS A 120 -32.85 8.82 32.01
CA HIS A 120 -32.93 10.19 31.51
C HIS A 120 -31.82 11.09 32.08
N VAL A 121 -31.57 11.02 33.39
CA VAL A 121 -30.56 11.83 34.08
C VAL A 121 -29.15 11.39 33.66
N GLN A 122 -28.89 10.09 33.60
CA GLN A 122 -27.61 9.56 33.08
C GLN A 122 -27.33 10.06 31.68
N MET A 123 -28.35 10.10 30.81
CA MET A 123 -28.18 10.58 29.44
C MET A 123 -27.82 12.08 29.40
N LEU A 124 -28.47 12.90 30.23
CA LEU A 124 -28.12 14.32 30.37
C LEU A 124 -26.70 14.49 30.93
N GLN A 125 -26.29 13.71 31.92
CA GLN A 125 -24.93 13.73 32.47
C GLN A 125 -23.89 13.38 31.39
N LEU A 126 -24.18 12.42 30.52
CA LEU A 126 -23.32 12.08 29.39
C LEU A 126 -23.21 13.23 28.38
N ILE A 127 -24.30 13.94 28.10
CA ILE A 127 -24.29 15.14 27.25
C ILE A 127 -23.47 16.26 27.91
N ALA A 128 -23.67 16.51 29.21
CA ALA A 128 -22.93 17.51 29.97
C ALA A 128 -21.42 17.20 29.99
N LYS A 129 -21.05 15.93 30.17
CA LYS A 129 -19.66 15.46 30.08
C LYS A 129 -19.05 15.74 28.70
N ASP A 130 -19.81 15.53 27.63
CA ASP A 130 -19.37 15.82 26.26
C ASP A 130 -19.16 17.33 26.03
N ILE A 131 -20.06 18.17 26.56
CA ILE A 131 -19.92 19.64 26.50
C ILE A 131 -18.67 20.08 27.27
N ARG A 132 -18.47 19.58 28.48
CA ARG A 132 -17.30 19.92 29.32
C ARG A 132 -15.98 19.53 28.65
N HIS A 133 -15.92 18.36 28.03
CA HIS A 133 -14.72 17.87 27.36
C HIS A 133 -14.60 18.32 25.90
N GLN A 134 -15.55 19.11 25.38
CA GLN A 134 -15.60 19.50 23.98
C GLN A 134 -14.30 20.18 23.51
N ARG A 135 -13.75 21.09 24.32
CA ARG A 135 -12.49 21.79 23.99
C ARG A 135 -11.32 20.82 23.92
N VAL A 136 -11.20 19.91 24.88
CA VAL A 136 -10.14 18.90 24.93
C VAL A 136 -10.23 17.97 23.71
N TYR A 137 -11.43 17.53 23.33
CA TYR A 137 -11.61 16.71 22.13
C TYR A 137 -11.24 17.45 20.84
N ARG A 138 -11.57 18.74 20.73
CA ARG A 138 -11.14 19.57 19.59
C ARG A 138 -9.62 19.69 19.51
N GLN A 139 -8.95 19.95 20.64
CA GLN A 139 -7.49 20.04 20.70
C GLN A 139 -6.82 18.71 20.31
N ARG A 140 -7.31 17.58 20.85
CA ARG A 140 -6.81 16.25 20.48
C ARG A 140 -6.95 15.97 18.99
N ARG A 141 -8.13 16.26 18.41
CA ARG A 141 -8.38 16.09 16.98
C ARG A 141 -7.46 16.98 16.13
N GLN A 142 -7.21 18.21 16.55
CA GLN A 142 -6.30 19.11 15.85
C GLN A 142 -4.86 18.59 15.90
N ALA A 143 -4.39 18.11 17.04
CA ALA A 143 -3.06 17.50 17.17
C ALA A 143 -2.92 16.23 16.32
N GLU A 144 -3.96 15.37 16.29
CA GLU A 144 -3.99 14.18 15.41
C GLU A 144 -3.95 14.58 13.93
N LEU A 145 -4.71 15.60 13.51
CA LEU A 145 -4.69 16.09 12.13
C LEU A 145 -3.31 16.61 11.72
N VAL A 146 -2.61 17.32 12.60
CA VAL A 146 -1.23 17.77 12.35
C VAL A 146 -0.29 16.58 12.16
N LYS A 147 -0.36 15.58 13.06
CA LYS A 147 0.43 14.36 12.95
C LYS A 147 0.15 13.61 11.64
N LEU A 148 -1.12 13.44 11.26
CA LEU A 148 -1.50 12.77 10.02
C LEU A 148 -0.98 13.49 8.78
N ARG A 149 -1.01 14.84 8.77
CA ARG A 149 -0.44 15.64 7.68
C ARG A 149 1.08 15.46 7.59
N GLN A 150 1.77 15.42 8.73
CA GLN A 150 3.22 15.14 8.78
C GLN A 150 3.52 13.74 8.24
N THR A 151 2.78 12.72 8.68
CA THR A 151 2.95 11.35 8.19
C THR A 151 2.71 11.24 6.69
N LEU A 152 1.64 11.88 6.16
CA LEU A 152 1.37 11.91 4.72
C LEU A 152 2.54 12.55 3.97
N HIS A 153 3.06 13.67 4.45
CA HIS A 153 4.20 14.32 3.83
C HIS A 153 5.45 13.42 3.83
N SER A 154 5.79 12.80 4.96
CA SER A 154 6.91 11.85 5.04
C SER A 154 6.75 10.65 4.11
N LEU A 155 5.52 10.13 3.96
CA LEU A 155 5.23 9.05 3.01
C LEU A 155 5.41 9.51 1.56
N HIS A 156 4.99 10.73 1.23
CA HIS A 156 5.21 11.30 -0.10
C HIS A 156 6.71 11.45 -0.40
N CYS A 157 7.50 11.99 0.53
CA CYS A 157 8.96 12.08 0.40
C CYS A 157 9.61 10.70 0.24
N LYS A 158 9.15 9.69 0.97
CA LYS A 158 9.66 8.32 0.85
C LYS A 158 9.29 7.71 -0.51
N SER A 159 8.08 7.97 -0.98
CA SER A 159 7.62 7.53 -2.31
C SER A 159 8.44 8.16 -3.43
N SER A 160 8.69 9.48 -3.36
CA SER A 160 9.51 10.16 -4.37
C SER A 160 10.95 9.65 -4.34
N PHE A 161 11.54 9.48 -3.16
CA PHE A 161 12.88 8.92 -3.01
C PHE A 161 13.02 7.53 -3.64
N HIS A 162 12.09 6.61 -3.38
CA HIS A 162 12.15 5.29 -4.00
C HIS A 162 11.86 5.33 -5.50
N SER A 163 11.01 6.25 -5.98
CA SER A 163 10.83 6.47 -7.42
C SER A 163 12.13 6.92 -8.08
N GLU A 164 12.83 7.89 -7.50
CA GLU A 164 14.14 8.36 -7.98
C GLU A 164 15.19 7.25 -7.96
N GLN A 165 15.17 6.38 -6.95
CA GLN A 165 16.05 5.19 -6.92
C GLN A 165 15.76 4.26 -8.09
N VAL A 166 14.49 3.95 -8.36
CA VAL A 166 14.09 3.11 -9.50
C VAL A 166 14.54 3.74 -10.82
N ASP A 167 14.38 5.05 -10.97
CA ASP A 167 14.81 5.78 -12.16
C ASP A 167 16.34 5.73 -12.32
N TYR A 168 17.10 5.92 -11.24
CA TYR A 168 18.56 5.82 -11.23
C TYR A 168 19.03 4.42 -11.63
N TYR A 169 18.46 3.37 -11.05
CA TYR A 169 18.79 1.99 -11.42
C TYR A 169 18.44 1.70 -12.88
N SER A 170 17.30 2.19 -13.37
CA SER A 170 16.89 2.04 -14.76
C SER A 170 17.85 2.74 -15.72
N GLN A 171 18.29 3.96 -15.40
CA GLN A 171 19.29 4.69 -16.17
C GLN A 171 20.65 3.98 -16.16
N TYR A 172 21.07 3.43 -15.02
CA TYR A 172 22.31 2.67 -14.92
C TYR A 172 22.26 1.42 -15.81
N ILE A 173 21.16 0.64 -15.74
CA ILE A 173 20.95 -0.53 -16.60
C ILE A 173 20.98 -0.12 -18.07
N ASN A 174 20.23 0.91 -18.46
CA ASN A 174 20.20 1.41 -19.84
C ASN A 174 21.57 1.85 -20.33
N THR A 175 22.38 2.51 -19.48
CA THR A 175 23.75 2.91 -19.82
C THR A 175 24.66 1.69 -20.00
N CYS A 176 24.55 0.69 -19.12
CA CYS A 176 25.26 -0.57 -19.26
C CYS A 176 24.88 -1.29 -20.57
N LEU A 177 23.59 -1.35 -20.90
CA LEU A 177 23.10 -1.93 -22.15
C LEU A 177 23.57 -1.15 -23.38
N HIS A 178 23.56 0.18 -23.34
CA HIS A 178 24.07 1.01 -24.43
C HIS A 178 25.57 0.81 -24.68
N ASN A 179 26.37 0.61 -23.63
CA ASN A 179 27.79 0.28 -23.76
C ASN A 179 28.03 -1.09 -24.43
N LEU A 180 27.13 -2.07 -24.25
CA LEU A 180 27.19 -3.33 -25.00
C LEU A 180 26.99 -3.13 -26.51
N THR A 181 26.03 -2.29 -26.91
CA THR A 181 25.72 -2.04 -28.32
C THR A 181 26.81 -1.18 -28.99
N ALA A 182 27.33 -0.17 -28.31
CA ALA A 182 28.44 0.64 -28.81
C ALA A 182 29.72 -0.19 -29.06
N SER A 183 30.00 -1.18 -28.21
CA SER A 183 31.13 -2.11 -28.40
C SER A 183 30.96 -3.02 -29.64
N LYS A 184 29.71 -3.35 -30.02
CA LYS A 184 29.42 -4.05 -31.30
C LYS A 184 29.75 -3.16 -32.52
N VAL A 185 29.66 -1.83 -32.41
CA VAL A 185 29.86 -0.90 -33.54
C VAL A 185 31.33 -0.51 -33.73
N ASN A 186 32.12 -0.38 -32.65
CA ASN A 186 33.54 0.00 -32.74
C ASN A 186 34.48 -1.11 -33.25
N GLY A 187 34.01 -2.35 -33.43
CA GLY A 187 34.73 -3.41 -34.15
C GLY A 187 34.70 -3.29 -35.68
N LYS A 188 34.06 -2.23 -36.23
CA LYS A 188 33.74 -2.10 -37.67
C LYS A 188 34.74 -1.28 -38.49
N LYS A 189 35.99 -1.11 -38.03
CA LYS A 189 37.09 -0.61 -38.86
C LYS A 189 38.23 -1.63 -38.85
N VAL A 190 38.18 -2.53 -39.85
CA VAL A 190 39.29 -3.10 -40.65
C VAL A 190 38.82 -4.44 -41.23
N SER A 191 39.16 -4.67 -42.49
CA SER A 191 38.92 -5.86 -43.31
C SER A 191 37.53 -5.97 -43.95
N ASP A 192 37.50 -5.49 -45.18
CA ASP A 192 36.73 -6.01 -46.31
C ASP A 192 37.07 -7.50 -46.51
N ASN A 193 36.05 -8.38 -46.49
CA ASN A 193 36.00 -9.67 -47.21
C ASN A 193 34.77 -10.49 -46.81
N LYS A 194 34.15 -11.10 -47.83
CA LYS A 194 33.08 -12.10 -47.80
C LYS A 194 33.27 -13.15 -46.70
N GLY A 195 32.30 -13.23 -45.79
CA GLY A 195 32.15 -14.30 -44.81
C GLY A 195 31.35 -13.79 -43.61
N LYS A 196 30.26 -14.47 -43.24
CA LYS A 196 29.44 -14.15 -42.06
C LYS A 196 30.34 -13.99 -40.81
N LYS A 197 30.63 -12.74 -40.42
CA LYS A 197 31.54 -12.43 -39.30
C LYS A 197 30.87 -12.83 -37.98
N LYS A 198 31.36 -13.92 -37.37
CA LYS A 198 30.95 -14.41 -36.05
C LYS A 198 31.07 -13.28 -35.03
N GLN A 199 29.98 -12.97 -34.34
CA GLN A 199 30.01 -12.25 -33.07
C GLN A 199 31.08 -12.90 -32.19
N SER A 200 31.94 -12.11 -31.55
CA SER A 200 33.08 -12.62 -30.78
C SER A 200 32.60 -13.44 -29.57
N ALA A 201 32.37 -14.73 -29.78
CA ALA A 201 32.04 -15.68 -28.75
C ALA A 201 33.20 -15.79 -27.75
N LEU A 202 32.90 -15.63 -26.47
CA LEU A 202 33.87 -15.83 -25.40
C LEU A 202 33.92 -17.31 -25.04
N THR A 203 35.00 -17.97 -25.43
CA THR A 203 35.23 -19.38 -25.11
C THR A 203 36.08 -19.51 -23.84
N TYR A 204 35.54 -20.18 -22.81
CA TYR A 204 36.28 -20.55 -21.61
C TYR A 204 36.11 -22.03 -21.30
N THR A 205 37.18 -22.68 -20.87
CA THR A 205 37.09 -24.03 -20.30
C THR A 205 36.49 -23.95 -18.90
N ALA A 206 35.75 -24.98 -18.48
CA ALA A 206 35.18 -25.04 -17.13
C ALA A 206 36.28 -24.99 -16.05
N ALA A 207 37.44 -25.62 -16.31
CA ALA A 207 38.60 -25.55 -15.42
C ALA A 207 39.03 -24.10 -15.16
N ARG A 208 39.05 -23.26 -16.20
CA ARG A 208 39.46 -21.85 -16.10
C ARG A 208 38.39 -20.97 -15.44
N LEU A 209 37.10 -21.31 -15.59
CA LEU A 209 36.03 -20.63 -14.84
C LEU A 209 36.06 -21.01 -13.36
N HIS A 210 36.43 -22.26 -13.05
CA HIS A 210 36.59 -22.77 -11.70
C HIS A 210 37.78 -22.15 -10.98
N GLU A 211 38.94 -22.07 -11.63
CA GLU A 211 40.12 -21.35 -11.10
C GLU A 211 39.84 -19.88 -10.79
N LYS A 212 38.96 -19.25 -11.57
CA LYS A 212 38.54 -17.85 -11.35
C LYS A 212 37.44 -17.70 -10.30
N GLY A 213 36.94 -18.81 -9.73
CA GLY A 213 35.81 -18.82 -8.78
C GLY A 213 34.45 -18.49 -9.40
N VAL A 214 34.38 -18.33 -10.73
CA VAL A 214 33.10 -18.07 -11.43
C VAL A 214 32.25 -19.34 -11.43
N LEU A 215 32.86 -20.50 -11.72
CA LEU A 215 32.21 -21.81 -11.62
C LEU A 215 32.59 -22.46 -10.30
N LEU A 216 31.62 -22.95 -9.53
CA LEU A 216 31.86 -23.61 -8.24
C LEU A 216 31.93 -25.12 -8.41
N GLU A 217 30.86 -25.71 -8.96
CA GLU A 217 30.77 -27.13 -9.17
C GLU A 217 29.83 -27.45 -10.34
N ILE A 218 29.99 -28.62 -10.93
CA ILE A 218 29.08 -29.20 -11.90
C ILE A 218 28.60 -30.52 -11.32
N GLU A 219 27.30 -30.66 -11.12
CA GLU A 219 26.65 -31.89 -10.65
C GLU A 219 26.97 -33.04 -11.61
N ASP A 220 27.26 -34.22 -11.06
CA ASP A 220 27.66 -35.44 -11.78
C ASP A 220 29.00 -35.40 -12.53
N LEU A 221 29.82 -34.35 -12.38
CA LEU A 221 31.10 -34.23 -13.07
C LEU A 221 32.27 -33.91 -12.12
N PRO A 222 33.29 -34.78 -12.00
CA PRO A 222 34.44 -34.51 -11.15
C PRO A 222 35.33 -33.40 -11.75
N VAL A 223 36.00 -32.64 -10.89
CA VAL A 223 36.86 -31.49 -11.26
C VAL A 223 37.97 -31.86 -12.26
N THR A 224 38.41 -33.12 -12.26
CA THR A 224 39.40 -33.64 -13.22
C THR A 224 38.91 -33.58 -14.67
N GLN A 225 37.60 -33.68 -14.90
CA GLN A 225 36.97 -33.65 -16.22
C GLN A 225 36.59 -32.24 -16.67
N PHE A 226 36.80 -31.21 -15.84
CA PHE A 226 36.49 -29.81 -16.22
C PHE A 226 37.32 -29.29 -17.39
N LYS A 227 38.43 -29.96 -17.73
CA LYS A 227 39.23 -29.65 -18.93
C LYS A 227 38.49 -29.99 -20.23
N ASN A 228 37.56 -30.95 -20.16
CA ASN A 228 36.81 -31.44 -21.31
C ASN A 228 35.52 -30.65 -21.58
N VAL A 229 35.20 -29.67 -20.70
CA VAL A 229 34.00 -28.85 -20.79
C VAL A 229 34.38 -27.43 -21.23
N ILE A 230 33.70 -26.94 -22.26
CA ILE A 230 33.91 -25.63 -22.84
C ILE A 230 32.59 -24.86 -22.81
N PHE A 231 32.61 -23.64 -22.28
CA PHE A 231 31.50 -22.71 -22.32
C PHE A 231 31.77 -21.61 -23.35
N ASP A 232 30.88 -21.48 -24.33
CA ASP A 232 30.87 -20.41 -25.30
C ASP A 232 29.78 -19.39 -24.95
N ILE A 233 30.17 -18.19 -24.57
CA ILE A 233 29.26 -17.09 -24.24
C ILE A 233 29.13 -16.20 -25.48
N VAL A 234 27.95 -16.21 -26.10
CA VAL A 234 27.66 -15.45 -27.32
C VAL A 234 26.68 -14.32 -27.00
N PRO A 235 26.97 -13.06 -27.32
CA PRO A 235 26.01 -11.98 -27.18
C PRO A 235 24.89 -12.12 -28.24
N THR A 236 23.63 -12.04 -27.83
CA THR A 236 22.47 -12.17 -28.73
C THR A 236 22.15 -10.82 -29.41
N GLU A 237 21.23 -10.80 -30.38
CA GLU A 237 20.70 -9.56 -30.99
C GLU A 237 19.93 -8.70 -29.99
N GLU A 238 19.26 -9.30 -29.02
CA GLU A 238 18.60 -8.61 -27.91
C GLU A 238 19.61 -8.06 -26.89
N ASP A 239 19.43 -6.80 -26.51
CA ASP A 239 20.31 -6.10 -25.60
C ASP A 239 20.29 -6.72 -24.19
N GLY A 240 21.47 -7.03 -23.66
CA GLY A 240 21.61 -7.61 -22.33
C GLY A 240 21.33 -9.11 -22.23
N THR A 241 21.00 -9.78 -23.34
CA THR A 241 20.84 -11.24 -23.38
C THR A 241 22.09 -11.91 -23.96
N PHE A 242 22.67 -12.84 -23.20
CA PHE A 242 23.80 -13.68 -23.59
C PHE A 242 23.33 -15.12 -23.75
N LEU A 243 23.71 -15.77 -24.85
CA LEU A 243 23.48 -17.20 -25.04
C LEU A 243 24.72 -17.97 -24.61
N VAL A 244 24.64 -18.69 -23.49
CA VAL A 244 25.71 -19.56 -23.01
C VAL A 244 25.50 -20.95 -23.60
N LYS A 245 26.47 -21.44 -24.36
CA LYS A 245 26.47 -22.80 -24.92
C LYS A 245 27.53 -23.61 -24.20
N ALA A 246 27.15 -24.78 -23.67
CA ALA A 246 28.11 -25.73 -23.14
C ALA A 246 28.49 -26.75 -24.21
N ARG A 247 29.76 -27.17 -24.24
CA ARG A 247 30.27 -28.26 -25.08
C ARG A 247 31.05 -29.22 -24.21
N PHE A 248 30.70 -30.50 -24.26
CA PHE A 248 31.41 -31.57 -23.54
C PHE A 248 32.10 -32.48 -24.54
N MET A 249 33.44 -32.57 -24.49
CA MET A 249 34.24 -33.38 -25.42
C MET A 249 33.95 -33.11 -26.91
N GLY A 250 33.59 -31.87 -27.25
CA GLY A 250 33.25 -31.46 -28.62
C GLY A 250 31.78 -31.65 -29.01
N VAL A 251 30.95 -32.23 -28.15
CA VAL A 251 29.51 -32.36 -28.35
C VAL A 251 28.79 -31.13 -27.79
N ASP A 252 27.98 -30.48 -28.62
CA ASP A 252 27.11 -29.38 -28.21
C ASP A 252 26.06 -29.88 -27.21
N MET A 253 26.04 -29.26 -26.03
CA MET A 253 25.04 -29.49 -24.99
C MET A 253 23.94 -28.43 -25.06
N GLU A 254 23.14 -28.35 -24.01
CA GLU A 254 22.09 -27.36 -23.85
C GLU A 254 22.59 -25.92 -23.98
N ARG A 255 21.66 -25.03 -24.32
CA ARG A 255 21.89 -23.60 -24.46
C ARG A 255 21.08 -22.88 -23.40
N PHE A 256 21.73 -22.01 -22.64
CA PHE A 256 21.09 -21.26 -21.58
C PHE A 256 21.02 -19.77 -21.95
N PRO A 257 19.82 -19.20 -22.16
CA PRO A 257 19.66 -17.77 -22.35
C PRO A 257 19.84 -17.08 -20.99
N LEU A 258 20.85 -16.22 -20.91
CA LEU A 258 21.23 -15.48 -19.71
C LEU A 258 20.93 -14.00 -19.89
N LYS A 259 19.95 -13.47 -19.15
CA LYS A 259 19.68 -12.04 -19.12
C LYS A 259 20.52 -11.36 -18.05
N TYR A 260 21.18 -10.27 -18.41
CA TYR A 260 21.98 -9.48 -17.48
C TYR A 260 21.12 -8.88 -16.35
N GLN A 261 19.86 -8.56 -16.63
CA GLN A 261 18.92 -8.06 -15.63
C GLN A 261 18.62 -9.09 -14.53
N ASP A 262 18.44 -10.36 -14.89
CA ASP A 262 18.21 -11.44 -13.93
C ASP A 262 19.42 -11.63 -13.01
N LEU A 263 20.65 -11.44 -13.53
CA LEU A 263 21.86 -11.47 -12.73
C LEU A 263 21.92 -10.34 -11.70
N LEU A 264 21.56 -9.12 -12.10
CA LEU A 264 21.50 -7.98 -11.18
C LEU A 264 20.39 -8.15 -10.14
N GLN A 265 19.27 -8.76 -10.52
CA GLN A 265 18.20 -9.09 -9.57
C GLN A 265 18.68 -10.11 -8.54
N LEU A 266 19.35 -11.19 -8.96
CA LEU A 266 19.93 -12.17 -8.04
C LEU A 266 20.98 -11.54 -7.11
N GLN A 267 21.76 -10.58 -7.60
CA GLN A 267 22.68 -9.81 -6.77
C GLN A 267 21.96 -8.94 -5.74
N TYR A 268 20.84 -8.30 -6.11
CA TYR A 268 20.01 -7.50 -5.20
C TYR A 268 19.33 -8.36 -4.13
N GLU A 269 18.90 -9.57 -4.48
CA GLU A 269 18.34 -10.57 -3.56
C GLU A 269 19.41 -11.27 -2.70
N GLU A 270 20.68 -10.83 -2.77
CA GLU A 270 21.84 -11.39 -2.07
C GLU A 270 22.09 -12.89 -2.38
N VAL A 271 21.59 -13.37 -3.52
CA VAL A 271 21.82 -14.74 -3.99
C VAL A 271 23.21 -14.81 -4.60
N ALA A 272 24.15 -15.42 -3.87
CA ALA A 272 25.55 -15.53 -4.30
C ALA A 272 25.76 -16.57 -5.42
N VAL A 273 24.87 -17.56 -5.55
CA VAL A 273 25.04 -18.72 -6.44
C VAL A 273 23.79 -18.93 -7.29
N MET A 274 23.96 -19.03 -8.60
CA MET A 274 22.91 -19.46 -9.52
C MET A 274 23.20 -20.86 -10.06
N LYS A 275 22.16 -21.59 -10.43
CA LYS A 275 22.28 -22.81 -11.22
C LYS A 275 22.11 -22.49 -12.70
N MET A 276 23.08 -22.89 -13.52
CA MET A 276 23.00 -22.90 -14.98
C MET A 276 22.86 -24.35 -15.46
N PHE A 277 22.05 -24.57 -16.50
CA PHE A 277 21.82 -25.91 -17.08
C PHE A 277 21.35 -26.96 -16.05
N ASP A 278 20.66 -26.51 -14.99
CA ASP A 278 20.21 -27.28 -13.83
C ASP A 278 21.28 -28.10 -13.07
N LYS A 279 22.55 -28.02 -13.48
CA LYS A 279 23.66 -28.85 -12.97
C LYS A 279 24.90 -28.04 -12.60
N ALA A 280 25.14 -26.88 -13.22
CA ALA A 280 26.35 -26.09 -12.97
C ALA A 280 26.07 -24.94 -11.99
N LYS A 281 26.75 -24.91 -10.85
CA LYS A 281 26.66 -23.80 -9.88
C LYS A 281 27.68 -22.72 -10.21
N VAL A 282 27.21 -21.49 -10.38
CA VAL A 282 28.00 -20.34 -10.81
C VAL A 282 27.83 -19.18 -9.82
N ASN A 283 28.93 -18.52 -9.46
CA ASN A 283 28.92 -17.34 -8.60
C ASN A 283 28.40 -16.12 -9.39
N VAL A 284 27.30 -15.54 -8.92
CA VAL A 284 26.59 -14.44 -9.57
C VAL A 284 27.49 -13.19 -9.67
N ASN A 285 28.14 -12.80 -8.57
CA ASN A 285 28.97 -11.59 -8.51
C ASN A 285 30.19 -11.68 -9.44
N LEU A 286 30.87 -12.82 -9.43
CA LEU A 286 32.06 -13.03 -10.27
C LEU A 286 31.69 -13.21 -11.74
N LEU A 287 30.51 -13.75 -12.04
CA LEU A 287 29.99 -13.80 -13.41
C LEU A 287 29.67 -12.40 -13.94
N ILE A 288 28.97 -11.58 -13.14
CA ILE A 288 28.73 -10.16 -13.48
C ILE A 288 30.05 -9.46 -13.74
N PHE A 289 31.06 -9.65 -12.87
CA PHE A 289 32.39 -9.09 -13.07
C PHE A 289 33.07 -9.58 -14.36
N LEU A 290 32.98 -10.88 -14.67
CA LEU A 290 33.54 -11.46 -15.90
C LEU A 290 32.89 -10.87 -17.15
N LEU A 291 31.56 -10.75 -17.15
CA LEU A 291 30.80 -10.14 -18.24
C LEU A 291 31.16 -8.66 -18.37
N ASN A 292 31.21 -7.92 -17.27
CA ASN A 292 31.59 -6.50 -17.25
C ASN A 292 32.99 -6.26 -17.83
N LYS A 293 33.97 -7.06 -17.40
CA LYS A 293 35.35 -6.97 -17.88
C LYS A 293 35.50 -7.27 -19.36
N LYS A 294 34.63 -8.10 -19.94
CA LYS A 294 34.83 -8.64 -21.29
C LYS A 294 33.91 -8.02 -22.34
N PHE A 295 32.67 -7.71 -21.98
CA PHE A 295 31.67 -7.17 -22.87
C PHE A 295 31.37 -5.69 -22.59
N PHE A 296 31.38 -5.24 -21.32
CA PHE A 296 31.01 -3.86 -20.94
C PHE A 296 32.22 -2.94 -20.76
N LYS A 297 33.30 -3.14 -21.53
CA LYS A 297 34.57 -2.37 -21.44
C LYS A 297 34.34 -0.91 -21.02
N LYS A 298 34.80 -0.55 -19.82
CA LYS A 298 35.41 0.76 -19.61
C LYS A 298 36.84 0.68 -20.11
#